data_AF-A0A8C1P1K9-F1
#
_entry.id   AF-A0A8C1P1K9-F1
#
_cell.length_a   1.000
_cell.length_b   1.000
_cell.length_c   1.000
_cell.angle_alpha   90.00
_cell.angle_beta   90.00
_cell.angle_gamma   90.00
#
_symmetry.space_group_name_H-M   'P 1'
#
loop_
_entity.id
_entity.type
_entity.pdbx_description
1 polymer ?
#
loop_
_entity_poly.entity_id
_entity_poly.type
_entity_poly.pdbx_seq_one_letter_code
_entity_poly.pdbx_strand_id
1 'polypeptide(L)'
;MIICCEMSVPDDLTPEEQKELENIRRRKQELLDDIQRLKDEIAEVTSEIENLGSTEERKNMQRNKQVGMGRKKFNMDPKKGIQFLIENDLVKNTSEDIARFLYKGEGLNKTSFILTLSSFDSSYRRNFLWSFRLPGEAQKIDRMMEAFAQRYCQCNPGVFQSTDTCYILSFAVIMLNTSLHNPNVKDKPTVERFISMNRGINDGGDLPEELLRNLYDSIKNEPFKIPEDDGNDLTHTFFNPDREGWLLKLGGRVKTWKRRWFILTDNCLYYFEYTTDKEPRGIIPLENLSIREVEDKKPNCFELFIPDNKDQVIKACKTEADGRVVEGNHTFYRISAPTTEEKDEWMNSIKAAISRDPFYEMLAARKKKVSSMKRH
;
A
#
# COMPACT_ATOMS: atom_id res chain seq x y z
N MET A 1 51.34 -42.43 9.03
CA MET A 1 52.47 -43.21 9.61
C MET A 1 51.99 -43.86 10.89
N ILE A 2 51.38 -45.04 10.80
CA ILE A 2 51.25 -45.92 11.98
C ILE A 2 52.55 -46.71 12.01
N ILE A 3 53.32 -46.51 13.07
CA ILE A 3 54.58 -47.21 13.30
C ILE A 3 54.21 -48.69 13.55
N CYS A 4 54.46 -49.56 12.57
CA CYS A 4 54.51 -51.00 12.78
C CYS A 4 55.71 -51.29 13.68
N CYS A 5 55.50 -51.20 14.98
CA CYS A 5 56.43 -51.74 15.97
C CYS A 5 56.20 -53.26 15.96
N GLU A 6 57.00 -53.99 15.20
CA GLU A 6 57.13 -55.45 15.36
C GLU A 6 57.69 -55.70 16.76
N MET A 7 56.80 -55.88 17.72
CA MET A 7 57.18 -56.36 19.04
C MET A 7 57.68 -57.80 18.90
N SER A 8 58.98 -58.00 19.12
CA SER A 8 59.61 -59.32 19.19
C SER A 8 58.86 -60.18 20.20
N VAL A 9 58.36 -61.33 19.75
CA VAL A 9 57.69 -62.30 20.61
C VAL A 9 58.72 -62.88 21.58
N PRO A 10 58.45 -62.95 22.90
CA PRO A 10 59.34 -63.63 23.84
C PRO A 10 59.52 -65.11 23.47
N ASP A 11 60.75 -65.63 23.53
CA ASP A 11 61.12 -66.98 23.09
C ASP A 11 60.62 -68.12 24.02
N ASP A 12 59.86 -67.80 25.08
CA ASP A 12 59.47 -68.70 26.17
C ASP A 12 57.96 -68.98 26.29
N LEU A 13 57.16 -68.71 25.24
CA LEU A 13 55.72 -68.99 25.26
C LEU A 13 55.41 -70.50 25.21
N THR A 14 54.48 -70.94 26.06
CA THR A 14 53.94 -72.30 26.04
C THR A 14 53.11 -72.55 24.76
N PRO A 15 52.91 -73.81 24.34
CA PRO A 15 52.12 -74.13 23.14
C PRO A 15 50.67 -73.59 23.20
N GLU A 16 50.08 -73.52 24.39
CA GLU A 16 48.75 -72.92 24.59
C GLU A 16 48.77 -71.40 24.36
N GLU A 17 49.78 -70.71 24.89
CA GLU A 17 49.94 -69.25 24.72
C GLU A 17 50.27 -68.87 23.27
N GLN A 18 51.05 -69.68 22.55
CA GLN A 18 51.31 -69.47 21.12
C GLN A 18 50.02 -69.56 20.30
N LYS A 19 49.16 -70.55 20.59
CA LYS A 19 47.86 -70.71 19.93
C LYS A 19 46.89 -69.58 20.28
N GLU A 20 46.92 -69.07 21.51
CA GLU A 20 46.13 -67.92 21.92
C GLU A 20 46.61 -66.63 21.23
N LEU A 21 47.93 -66.44 21.12
CA LEU A 21 48.53 -65.31 20.38
C LEU A 21 48.16 -65.34 18.89
N GLU A 22 48.15 -66.51 18.25
CA GLU A 22 47.68 -66.67 16.86
C GLU A 22 46.19 -66.31 16.72
N ASN A 23 45.35 -66.75 17.65
CA ASN A 23 43.93 -66.39 17.67
C ASN A 23 43.72 -64.89 17.85
N ILE A 24 44.49 -64.25 18.74
CA ILE A 24 44.46 -62.80 18.96
C ILE A 24 44.91 -62.05 17.69
N ARG A 25 45.98 -62.52 17.03
CA ARG A 25 46.46 -61.95 15.76
C ARG A 25 45.42 -62.05 14.66
N ARG A 26 44.76 -63.21 14.52
CA ARG A 26 43.67 -63.39 13.55
C ARG A 26 42.51 -62.45 13.83
N ARG A 27 42.06 -62.38 15.08
CA ARG A 27 40.96 -61.47 15.49
C ARG A 27 41.32 -60.00 15.29
N LYS A 28 42.57 -59.63 15.55
CA LYS A 28 43.09 -58.29 15.28
C LYS A 28 43.05 -57.96 13.78
N GLN A 29 43.40 -58.92 12.92
CA GLN A 29 43.32 -58.73 11.48
C GLN A 29 41.87 -58.57 11.01
N GLU A 30 40.96 -59.41 11.48
CA GLU A 30 39.52 -59.30 11.19
C GLU A 30 38.97 -57.92 11.60
N LEU A 31 39.32 -57.43 12.79
CA LEU A 31 38.91 -56.10 13.25
C LEU A 31 39.51 -54.97 12.42
N LEU A 32 40.75 -55.12 11.92
CA LEU A 32 41.37 -54.12 11.04
C LEU A 32 40.66 -54.05 9.68
N ASP A 33 40.28 -55.21 9.14
CA ASP A 33 39.54 -55.29 7.88
C ASP A 33 38.13 -54.70 8.03
N ASP A 34 37.45 -54.93 9.16
CA ASP A 34 36.16 -54.32 9.48
C ASP A 34 36.27 -52.80 9.67
N ILE A 35 37.32 -52.32 10.36
CA ILE A 35 37.59 -50.87 10.49
C ILE A 35 37.81 -50.23 9.12
N GLN A 36 38.51 -50.92 8.21
CA GLN A 36 38.74 -50.39 6.87
C GLN A 36 37.44 -50.31 6.08
N ARG A 37 36.59 -51.33 6.16
CA ARG A 37 35.28 -51.32 5.50
C ARG A 37 34.38 -50.20 6.02
N LEU A 38 34.31 -50.01 7.34
CA LEU A 38 33.54 -48.92 7.94
C LEU A 38 34.07 -47.54 7.54
N LYS A 39 35.39 -47.38 7.36
CA LYS A 39 35.96 -46.13 6.84
C LYS A 39 35.53 -45.84 5.40
N ASP A 40 35.50 -46.88 4.56
CA ASP A 40 35.11 -46.74 3.16
C ASP A 40 33.61 -46.41 3.05
N GLU A 41 32.76 -47.05 3.86
CA GLU A 41 31.32 -46.73 3.96
C GLU A 41 31.09 -45.29 4.45
N ILE A 42 31.83 -44.83 5.47
CA ILE A 42 31.73 -43.44 5.95
C ILE A 42 32.15 -42.46 4.86
N ALA A 43 33.20 -42.76 4.09
CA ALA A 43 33.67 -41.91 3.00
C ALA A 43 32.63 -41.80 1.87
N GLU A 44 31.96 -42.91 1.53
CA GLU A 44 30.89 -42.94 0.54
C GLU A 44 29.68 -42.11 0.98
N VAL A 45 29.18 -42.34 2.20
CA VAL A 45 28.06 -41.58 2.77
C VAL A 45 28.38 -40.09 2.86
N THR A 46 29.62 -39.72 3.21
CA THR A 46 30.04 -38.31 3.27
C THR A 46 30.01 -37.65 1.89
N SER A 47 30.48 -38.36 0.85
CA SER A 47 30.44 -37.89 -0.54
C SER A 47 29.00 -37.72 -1.06
N GLU A 48 28.08 -38.62 -0.70
CA GLU A 48 26.67 -38.50 -1.06
C GLU A 48 26.01 -37.28 -0.39
N ILE A 49 26.31 -37.03 0.89
CA ILE A 49 25.80 -35.86 1.63
C ILE A 49 26.27 -34.55 1.00
N GLU A 50 27.55 -34.45 0.62
CA GLU A 50 28.11 -33.27 -0.06
C GLU A 50 27.47 -33.03 -1.43
N ASN A 51 27.25 -34.10 -2.20
CA ASN A 51 26.60 -34.02 -3.51
C ASN A 51 25.12 -33.62 -3.43
N LEU A 52 24.39 -34.15 -2.45
CA LEU A 52 23.00 -33.77 -2.17
C LEU A 52 22.89 -32.29 -1.79
N GLY A 53 23.75 -31.81 -0.88
CA GLY A 53 23.79 -30.40 -0.46
C GLY A 53 24.05 -29.44 -1.62
N SER A 54 25.02 -29.76 -2.49
CA SER A 54 25.34 -28.92 -3.66
C SER A 54 24.21 -28.84 -4.70
N THR A 55 23.42 -29.91 -4.82
CA THR A 55 22.29 -29.98 -5.77
C THR A 55 21.08 -29.21 -5.25
N GLU A 56 20.84 -29.27 -3.95
CA GLU A 56 19.74 -28.57 -3.27
C GLU A 56 19.99 -27.06 -3.22
N GLU A 57 21.23 -26.64 -2.95
CA GLU A 57 21.65 -25.24 -3.01
C GLU A 57 21.51 -24.62 -4.41
N ARG A 58 21.92 -25.36 -5.47
CA ARG A 58 21.75 -24.90 -6.86
C ARG A 58 20.28 -24.74 -7.25
N LYS A 59 19.43 -25.69 -6.87
CA LYS A 59 17.97 -25.62 -7.10
C LYS A 59 17.34 -24.45 -6.35
N ASN A 60 17.73 -24.23 -5.10
CA ASN A 60 17.24 -23.09 -4.30
C ASN A 60 17.70 -21.74 -4.87
N MET A 61 18.95 -21.64 -5.33
CA MET A 61 19.45 -20.41 -5.95
C MET A 61 18.72 -20.10 -7.27
N GLN A 62 18.41 -21.13 -8.07
CA GLN A 62 17.66 -20.98 -9.32
C GLN A 62 16.20 -20.59 -9.06
N ARG A 63 15.54 -21.23 -8.08
CA ARG A 63 14.19 -20.87 -7.63
C ARG A 63 14.13 -19.43 -7.13
N ASN A 64 15.09 -19.01 -6.31
CA ASN A 64 15.16 -17.64 -5.79
C ASN A 64 15.38 -16.60 -6.89
N LYS A 65 16.19 -16.90 -7.91
CA LYS A 65 16.35 -16.03 -9.10
C LYS A 65 15.05 -15.90 -9.88
N GLN A 66 14.33 -16.99 -10.12
CA GLN A 66 13.06 -16.94 -10.84
C GLN A 66 11.97 -16.20 -10.04
N VAL A 67 11.91 -16.40 -8.71
CA VAL A 67 11.03 -15.63 -7.83
C VAL A 67 11.37 -14.13 -7.90
N GLY A 68 12.65 -13.76 -7.86
CA GLY A 68 13.09 -12.38 -8.02
C GLY A 68 12.69 -11.76 -9.37
N MET A 69 12.77 -12.52 -10.46
CA MET A 69 12.29 -12.09 -11.78
C MET A 69 10.76 -11.93 -11.81
N GLY A 70 10.02 -12.86 -11.19
CA GLY A 70 8.57 -12.78 -11.08
C GLY A 70 8.10 -11.56 -10.30
N ARG A 71 8.79 -11.21 -9.20
CA ARG A 71 8.55 -9.98 -8.43
C ARG A 71 8.78 -8.73 -9.28
N LYS A 72 9.90 -8.66 -10.04
CA LYS A 72 10.16 -7.54 -10.96
C LYS A 72 9.08 -7.40 -12.03
N LYS A 73 8.65 -8.51 -12.64
CA LYS A 73 7.55 -8.52 -13.61
C LYS A 73 6.23 -8.07 -12.99
N PHE A 74 5.92 -8.51 -11.77
CA PHE A 74 4.73 -8.09 -11.03
C PHE A 74 4.73 -6.58 -10.75
N ASN A 75 5.88 -6.02 -10.39
CA ASN A 75 6.01 -4.58 -10.13
C ASN A 75 5.84 -3.73 -11.39
N MET A 76 6.11 -4.29 -12.58
CA MET A 76 5.87 -3.65 -13.88
C MET A 76 4.43 -3.84 -14.36
N ASP A 77 3.90 -5.07 -14.25
CA ASP A 77 2.55 -5.45 -14.66
C ASP A 77 2.07 -6.61 -13.76
N PRO A 78 1.08 -6.37 -12.90
CA PRO A 78 0.68 -7.34 -11.87
C PRO A 78 0.13 -8.63 -12.48
N LYS A 79 -0.63 -8.51 -13.58
CA LYS A 79 -1.22 -9.67 -14.27
C LYS A 79 -0.12 -10.52 -14.90
N LYS A 80 0.84 -9.90 -15.60
CA LYS A 80 1.96 -10.63 -16.21
C LYS A 80 2.92 -11.21 -15.17
N GLY A 81 3.09 -10.55 -14.03
CA GLY A 81 3.89 -11.05 -12.92
C GLY A 81 3.31 -12.32 -12.30
N ILE A 82 2.01 -12.30 -11.96
CA ILE A 82 1.32 -13.50 -11.45
C ILE A 82 1.30 -14.61 -12.49
N GLN A 83 1.01 -14.29 -13.76
CA GLN A 83 1.04 -15.26 -14.84
C GLN A 83 2.42 -15.94 -14.95
N PHE A 84 3.50 -15.17 -14.93
CA PHE A 84 4.86 -15.71 -14.96
C PHE A 84 5.16 -16.62 -13.75
N LEU A 85 4.71 -16.24 -12.56
CA LEU A 85 4.91 -17.03 -11.34
C LEU A 85 4.12 -18.36 -11.38
N ILE A 86 2.94 -18.36 -12.00
CA ILE A 86 2.13 -19.57 -12.22
C ILE A 86 2.78 -20.46 -13.27
N GLU A 87 3.19 -19.91 -14.41
CA GLU A 87 3.83 -20.65 -15.51
C GLU A 87 5.17 -21.29 -15.12
N ASN A 88 5.83 -20.78 -14.08
CA ASN A 88 7.09 -21.31 -13.57
C ASN A 88 6.92 -22.15 -12.28
N ASP A 89 5.70 -22.56 -11.93
CA ASP A 89 5.37 -23.36 -10.73
C ASP A 89 5.89 -22.75 -9.40
N LEU A 90 5.98 -21.42 -9.36
CA LEU A 90 6.40 -20.65 -8.19
C LEU A 90 5.22 -20.29 -7.29
N VAL A 91 4.03 -20.13 -7.89
CA VAL A 91 2.75 -19.87 -7.22
C VAL A 91 1.70 -20.75 -7.88
N LYS A 92 0.86 -21.44 -7.10
CA LYS A 92 -0.23 -22.24 -7.68
C LYS A 92 -1.31 -21.33 -8.23
N ASN A 93 -2.01 -21.78 -9.29
CA ASN A 93 -3.13 -21.05 -9.88
C ASN A 93 -4.42 -21.21 -9.04
N THR A 94 -4.33 -20.84 -7.76
CA THR A 94 -5.45 -20.82 -6.82
C THR A 94 -5.53 -19.43 -6.20
N SER A 95 -6.73 -18.97 -5.86
CA SER A 95 -6.92 -17.68 -5.18
C SER A 95 -6.10 -17.61 -3.89
N GLU A 96 -6.02 -18.73 -3.15
CA GLU A 96 -5.37 -18.88 -1.86
C GLU A 96 -3.86 -18.72 -1.96
N ASP A 97 -3.22 -19.38 -2.93
CA ASP A 97 -1.77 -19.32 -3.09
C ASP A 97 -1.32 -17.98 -3.66
N ILE A 98 -2.10 -17.39 -4.57
CA ILE A 98 -1.85 -16.03 -5.09
C ILE A 98 -1.97 -15.02 -3.96
N ALA A 99 -3.03 -15.06 -3.14
CA ALA A 99 -3.20 -14.14 -2.03
C ALA A 99 -2.13 -14.31 -0.94
N ARG A 100 -1.66 -15.54 -0.69
CA ARG A 100 -0.55 -15.79 0.24
C ARG A 100 0.77 -15.24 -0.28
N PHE A 101 1.04 -15.38 -1.58
CA PHE A 101 2.20 -14.78 -2.23
C PHE A 101 2.17 -13.26 -2.12
N LEU A 102 1.02 -12.67 -2.43
CA LEU A 102 0.73 -11.26 -2.28
C LEU A 102 0.97 -10.85 -0.81
N TYR A 103 0.24 -11.40 0.16
CA TYR A 103 0.35 -11.01 1.57
C TYR A 103 1.77 -11.05 2.14
N LYS A 104 2.61 -12.01 1.74
CA LYS A 104 4.01 -12.09 2.18
C LYS A 104 4.85 -10.88 1.75
N GLY A 105 4.48 -10.18 0.68
CA GLY A 105 4.89 -8.80 0.38
C GLY A 105 6.38 -8.53 0.17
N GLU A 106 7.27 -9.53 0.26
CA GLU A 106 8.72 -9.34 0.09
C GLU A 106 9.04 -8.89 -1.35
N GLY A 107 9.47 -7.64 -1.53
CA GLY A 107 9.93 -7.11 -2.81
C GLY A 107 8.83 -6.85 -3.86
N LEU A 108 7.55 -6.83 -3.46
CA LEU A 108 6.43 -6.45 -4.33
C LEU A 108 6.03 -4.99 -4.06
N ASN A 109 5.78 -4.21 -5.12
CA ASN A 109 5.21 -2.88 -5.02
C ASN A 109 3.76 -3.01 -4.52
N LYS A 110 3.50 -2.46 -3.33
CA LYS A 110 2.23 -2.58 -2.60
C LYS A 110 1.04 -1.91 -3.29
N THR A 111 1.27 -1.17 -4.38
CA THR A 111 0.25 -0.49 -5.19
C THR A 111 -0.49 -1.46 -6.15
N SER A 112 0.11 -2.60 -6.47
CA SER A 112 -0.32 -3.48 -7.58
C SER A 112 -1.28 -4.62 -7.20
N PHE A 113 -1.72 -4.68 -5.94
CA PHE A 113 -2.35 -5.85 -5.31
C PHE A 113 -3.86 -6.03 -5.54
N ILE A 114 -4.52 -5.07 -6.16
CA ILE A 114 -5.91 -4.71 -5.83
C ILE A 114 -6.98 -5.54 -6.59
N LEU A 115 -6.58 -6.52 -7.41
CA LEU A 115 -7.52 -7.26 -8.27
C LEU A 115 -7.92 -8.67 -7.81
N THR A 116 -7.45 -9.18 -6.66
CA THR A 116 -7.60 -10.62 -6.33
C THR A 116 -8.21 -10.95 -4.95
N LEU A 117 -8.65 -9.96 -4.17
CA LEU A 117 -8.97 -10.16 -2.74
C LEU A 117 -10.45 -10.41 -2.38
N SER A 118 -11.24 -11.04 -3.27
CA SER A 118 -12.66 -11.33 -3.00
C SER A 118 -12.92 -12.55 -2.09
N SER A 119 -11.90 -13.21 -1.52
CA SER A 119 -12.09 -14.56 -0.98
C SER A 119 -11.19 -14.93 0.21
N PHE A 120 -11.31 -14.37 1.43
CA PHE A 120 -10.51 -14.90 2.57
C PHE A 120 -11.17 -14.99 3.95
N ASP A 121 -10.60 -15.93 4.76
CA ASP A 121 -11.06 -16.42 6.07
C ASP A 121 -10.17 -16.09 7.30
N SER A 122 -10.88 -15.94 8.42
CA SER A 122 -10.73 -15.86 9.89
C SER A 122 -9.46 -15.51 10.71
N SER A 123 -8.29 -15.11 10.20
CA SER A 123 -7.13 -14.85 11.12
C SER A 123 -6.42 -13.50 11.05
N TYR A 124 -7.03 -12.47 10.45
CA TYR A 124 -6.33 -11.23 10.08
C TYR A 124 -6.85 -10.00 10.84
N ARG A 125 -6.63 -9.96 12.16
CA ARG A 125 -7.33 -9.03 13.07
C ARG A 125 -6.73 -7.64 13.27
N ARG A 126 -5.53 -7.32 12.74
CA ARG A 126 -4.95 -5.96 12.87
C ARG A 126 -4.18 -5.45 11.65
N ASN A 127 -3.88 -6.31 10.67
CA ASN A 127 -2.91 -5.98 9.63
C ASN A 127 -3.50 -5.52 8.30
N PHE A 128 -4.83 -5.37 8.18
CA PHE A 128 -5.44 -5.02 6.89
C PHE A 128 -4.84 -3.70 6.36
N LEU A 129 -4.99 -2.59 7.09
CA LEU A 129 -4.35 -1.31 6.70
C LEU A 129 -2.81 -1.32 6.76
N TRP A 130 -2.19 -2.33 7.40
CA TRP A 130 -0.73 -2.46 7.50
C TRP A 130 -0.10 -3.17 6.31
N SER A 131 -0.89 -3.92 5.53
CA SER A 131 -0.38 -4.76 4.44
C SER A 131 -0.38 -4.08 3.07
N PHE A 132 -1.11 -2.97 2.88
CA PHE A 132 -1.31 -2.40 1.55
C PHE A 132 -1.50 -0.87 1.56
N ARG A 133 -1.28 -0.27 0.39
CA ARG A 133 -1.67 1.11 0.09
C ARG A 133 -3.10 1.10 -0.44
N LEU A 134 -3.96 1.98 0.07
CA LEU A 134 -5.30 2.15 -0.52
C LEU A 134 -5.15 2.67 -1.96
N PRO A 135 -5.87 2.10 -2.95
CA PRO A 135 -5.89 2.59 -4.33
C PRO A 135 -6.45 4.01 -4.37
N GLY A 136 -6.07 4.80 -5.37
CA GLY A 136 -6.70 6.12 -5.57
C GLY A 136 -8.15 6.05 -6.06
N GLU A 137 -8.49 5.09 -6.91
CA GLU A 137 -9.82 4.98 -7.52
C GLU A 137 -10.89 4.65 -6.47
N ALA A 138 -11.90 5.52 -6.33
CA ALA A 138 -13.00 5.36 -5.37
C ALA A 138 -13.70 3.99 -5.45
N GLN A 139 -13.89 3.44 -6.66
CA GLN A 139 -14.50 2.12 -6.87
C GLN A 139 -13.62 0.95 -6.41
N LYS A 140 -12.30 1.14 -6.33
CA LYS A 140 -11.38 0.14 -5.78
C LYS A 140 -11.32 0.24 -4.26
N ILE A 141 -11.31 1.46 -3.71
CA ILE A 141 -11.40 1.69 -2.26
C ILE A 141 -12.70 1.11 -1.72
N ASP A 142 -13.84 1.41 -2.37
CA ASP A 142 -15.15 0.89 -1.98
C ASP A 142 -15.16 -0.65 -1.95
N ARG A 143 -14.67 -1.31 -3.00
CA ARG A 143 -14.56 -2.78 -3.02
C ARG A 143 -13.68 -3.34 -1.91
N MET A 144 -12.55 -2.71 -1.60
CA MET A 144 -11.65 -3.17 -0.55
C MET A 144 -12.26 -2.97 0.84
N MET A 145 -12.86 -1.82 1.08
CA MET A 145 -13.45 -1.48 2.37
C MET A 145 -14.75 -2.25 2.61
N GLU A 146 -15.52 -2.55 1.57
CA GLU A 146 -16.69 -3.42 1.62
C GLU A 146 -16.27 -4.86 1.96
N ALA A 147 -15.26 -5.41 1.27
CA ALA A 147 -14.74 -6.74 1.58
C ALA A 147 -14.17 -6.82 3.01
N PHE A 148 -13.47 -5.78 3.46
CA PHE A 148 -13.00 -5.67 4.84
C PHE A 148 -14.14 -5.66 5.85
N ALA A 149 -15.14 -4.80 5.64
CA ALA A 149 -16.26 -4.64 6.56
C ALA A 149 -17.06 -5.94 6.67
N GLN A 150 -17.34 -6.59 5.54
CA GLN A 150 -18.01 -7.89 5.51
C GLN A 150 -17.22 -8.92 6.30
N ARG A 151 -15.90 -8.96 6.07
CA ARG A 151 -15.04 -9.91 6.75
C ARG A 151 -14.92 -9.65 8.24
N TYR A 152 -14.81 -8.40 8.65
CA TYR A 152 -14.74 -8.01 10.04
C TYR A 152 -16.02 -8.42 10.78
N CYS A 153 -17.19 -8.15 10.21
CA CYS A 153 -18.47 -8.54 10.80
C CYS A 153 -18.63 -10.07 10.90
N GLN A 154 -18.18 -10.82 9.90
CA GLN A 154 -18.18 -12.29 9.95
C GLN A 154 -17.26 -12.83 11.06
N CYS A 155 -16.11 -12.20 11.28
CA CYS A 155 -15.16 -12.63 12.32
C CYS A 155 -15.56 -12.18 13.73
N ASN A 156 -16.34 -11.10 13.84
CA ASN A 156 -16.72 -10.48 15.11
C ASN A 156 -18.25 -10.30 15.15
N PRO A 157 -19.01 -11.41 15.22
CA PRO A 157 -20.47 -11.35 15.21
C PRO A 157 -20.98 -10.58 16.44
N GLY A 158 -21.98 -9.72 16.22
CA GLY A 158 -22.62 -8.93 17.28
C GLY A 158 -21.91 -7.63 17.67
N VAL A 159 -20.72 -7.32 17.10
CA VAL A 159 -20.04 -6.04 17.34
C VAL A 159 -20.71 -4.89 16.60
N PHE A 160 -21.17 -5.13 15.37
CA PHE A 160 -21.89 -4.16 14.53
C PHE A 160 -23.20 -4.77 14.06
N GLN A 161 -24.27 -3.96 13.96
CA GLN A 161 -25.58 -4.42 13.47
C GLN A 161 -25.55 -4.73 11.97
N SER A 162 -24.74 -4.00 11.22
CA SER A 162 -24.59 -4.17 9.77
C SER A 162 -23.15 -4.03 9.30
N THR A 163 -22.87 -4.63 8.14
CA THR A 163 -21.66 -4.36 7.36
C THR A 163 -21.50 -2.88 7.04
N ASP A 164 -22.61 -2.19 6.73
CA ASP A 164 -22.63 -0.75 6.46
C ASP A 164 -22.11 0.05 7.68
N THR A 165 -22.47 -0.34 8.90
CA THR A 165 -21.94 0.27 10.14
C THR A 165 -20.42 0.13 10.22
N CYS A 166 -19.89 -1.08 10.03
CA CYS A 166 -18.44 -1.34 10.06
C CYS A 166 -17.70 -0.54 8.97
N TYR A 167 -18.27 -0.49 7.77
CA TYR A 167 -17.71 0.25 6.63
C TYR A 167 -17.59 1.75 6.95
N ILE A 168 -18.69 2.38 7.37
CA ILE A 168 -18.74 3.83 7.64
C ILE A 168 -17.80 4.17 8.81
N LEU A 169 -17.79 3.35 9.87
CA LEU A 169 -16.91 3.57 11.02
C LEU A 169 -15.43 3.47 10.63
N SER A 170 -15.09 2.53 9.73
CA SER A 170 -13.72 2.39 9.26
C SER A 170 -13.21 3.64 8.55
N PHE A 171 -14.06 4.31 7.75
CA PHE A 171 -13.72 5.60 7.17
C PHE A 171 -13.62 6.72 8.20
N ALA A 172 -14.50 6.73 9.20
CA ALA A 172 -14.41 7.70 10.29
C ALA A 172 -13.07 7.58 11.04
N VAL A 173 -12.56 6.37 11.23
CA VAL A 173 -11.24 6.10 11.83
C VAL A 173 -10.09 6.56 10.90
N ILE A 174 -10.19 6.34 9.59
CA ILE A 174 -9.20 6.84 8.61
C ILE A 174 -9.17 8.38 8.61
N MET A 175 -10.32 9.04 8.58
CA MET A 175 -10.42 10.50 8.67
C MET A 175 -9.89 11.04 10.00
N LEU A 176 -10.12 10.32 11.10
CA LEU A 176 -9.60 10.67 12.40
C LEU A 176 -8.07 10.68 12.40
N ASN A 177 -7.43 9.69 11.77
CA ASN A 177 -5.97 9.64 11.64
C ASN A 177 -5.43 10.89 10.95
N THR A 178 -6.01 11.26 9.81
CA THR A 178 -5.63 12.51 9.12
C THR A 178 -5.86 13.73 9.99
N SER A 179 -6.99 13.81 10.68
CA SER A 179 -7.34 14.97 11.51
C SER A 179 -6.43 15.16 12.72
N LEU A 180 -5.96 14.07 13.34
CA LEU A 180 -5.10 14.13 14.53
C LEU A 180 -3.62 14.34 14.18
N HIS A 181 -3.15 13.76 13.07
CA HIS A 181 -1.72 13.64 12.78
C HIS A 181 -1.22 14.51 11.61
N ASN A 182 -2.10 14.99 10.73
CA ASN A 182 -1.69 15.92 9.68
C ASN A 182 -1.40 17.32 10.28
N PRO A 183 -0.16 17.84 10.19
CA PRO A 183 0.19 19.16 10.75
C PRO A 183 -0.63 20.33 10.18
N ASN A 184 -1.19 20.17 8.97
CA ASN A 184 -2.01 21.20 8.32
C ASN A 184 -3.42 21.31 8.90
N VAL A 185 -3.88 20.31 9.65
CA VAL A 185 -5.19 20.34 10.33
C VAL A 185 -5.03 21.05 11.68
N LYS A 186 -5.55 22.27 11.77
CA LYS A 186 -5.47 23.11 12.97
C LYS A 186 -6.47 22.71 14.06
N ASP A 187 -7.66 22.27 13.65
CA ASP A 187 -8.74 21.86 14.55
C ASP A 187 -8.71 20.34 14.76
N LYS A 188 -8.06 19.91 15.84
CA LYS A 188 -7.95 18.48 16.16
C LYS A 188 -9.18 18.04 16.97
N PRO A 189 -9.98 17.09 16.47
CA PRO A 189 -11.20 16.68 17.16
C PRO A 189 -10.87 16.02 18.51
N THR A 190 -11.62 16.35 19.56
CA THR A 190 -11.55 15.63 20.85
C THR A 190 -12.25 14.28 20.76
N VAL A 191 -12.06 13.42 21.77
CA VAL A 191 -12.74 12.13 21.83
C VAL A 191 -14.25 12.28 21.94
N GLU A 192 -14.74 13.27 22.69
CA GLU A 192 -16.18 13.58 22.79
C GLU A 192 -16.74 14.01 21.44
N ARG A 193 -15.97 14.81 20.69
CA ARG A 193 -16.35 15.20 19.33
C ARG A 193 -16.40 13.98 18.42
N PHE A 194 -15.42 13.09 18.46
CA PHE A 194 -15.42 11.86 17.68
C PHE A 194 -16.61 10.93 18.02
N ILE A 195 -16.97 10.81 19.31
CA ILE A 195 -18.16 10.06 19.75
C ILE A 195 -19.43 10.72 19.17
N SER A 196 -19.55 12.03 19.30
CA SER A 196 -20.72 12.78 18.81
C SER A 196 -20.90 12.65 17.28
N MET A 197 -19.81 12.68 16.51
CA MET A 197 -19.80 12.55 15.05
C MET A 197 -20.26 11.17 14.54
N ASN A 198 -20.19 10.14 15.40
CA ASN A 198 -20.55 8.77 15.08
C ASN A 198 -21.84 8.31 15.78
N ARG A 199 -22.63 9.23 16.36
CA ARG A 199 -23.97 8.89 16.87
C ARG A 199 -24.89 8.41 15.75
N GLY A 200 -25.70 7.40 16.06
CA GLY A 200 -26.66 6.79 15.13
C GLY A 200 -26.03 5.93 14.03
N ILE A 201 -24.72 5.68 14.06
CA ILE A 201 -24.02 4.95 12.99
C ILE A 201 -24.39 3.46 12.93
N ASN A 202 -24.89 2.89 14.03
CA ASN A 202 -25.20 1.46 14.16
C ASN A 202 -26.66 1.18 13.81
N ASP A 203 -27.00 1.29 12.52
CA ASP A 203 -28.38 1.17 11.99
C ASP A 203 -29.38 2.10 12.71
N GLY A 204 -28.94 3.33 12.99
CA GLY A 204 -29.75 4.36 13.64
C GLY A 204 -29.63 4.40 15.16
N GLY A 205 -28.96 3.42 15.77
CA GLY A 205 -28.53 3.40 17.17
C GLY A 205 -27.08 3.84 17.37
N ASP A 206 -26.68 4.00 18.62
CA ASP A 206 -25.31 4.39 18.99
C ASP A 206 -24.43 3.16 19.22
N LEU A 207 -23.14 3.29 18.89
CA LEU A 207 -22.12 2.31 19.31
C LEU A 207 -21.74 2.56 20.77
N PRO A 208 -21.25 1.53 21.49
CA PRO A 208 -20.74 1.71 22.86
C PRO A 208 -19.68 2.82 22.91
N GLU A 209 -19.82 3.76 23.84
CA GLU A 209 -18.90 4.89 23.97
C GLU A 209 -17.46 4.42 24.20
N GLU A 210 -17.29 3.37 25.01
CA GLU A 210 -16.01 2.77 25.31
C GLU A 210 -15.30 2.24 24.04
N LEU A 211 -16.05 1.66 23.09
CA LEU A 211 -15.50 1.21 21.82
C LEU A 211 -14.95 2.39 21.00
N LEU A 212 -15.71 3.48 20.89
CA LEU A 212 -15.31 4.67 20.15
C LEU A 212 -14.12 5.38 20.80
N ARG A 213 -14.08 5.41 22.15
CA ARG A 213 -12.97 5.96 22.92
C ARG A 213 -11.69 5.15 22.70
N ASN A 214 -11.78 3.82 22.78
CA ASN A 214 -10.64 2.93 22.51
C ASN A 214 -10.11 3.08 21.08
N LEU A 215 -10.99 3.22 20.09
CA LEU A 215 -10.58 3.50 18.71
C LEU A 215 -9.88 4.85 18.59
N TYR A 216 -10.43 5.90 19.21
CA TYR A 216 -9.85 7.23 19.19
C TYR A 216 -8.46 7.27 19.83
N ASP A 217 -8.33 6.71 21.04
CA ASP A 217 -7.08 6.70 21.78
C ASP A 217 -6.01 5.86 21.07
N SER A 218 -6.40 4.73 20.45
CA SER A 218 -5.49 3.94 19.63
C SER A 218 -4.91 4.76 18.47
N ILE A 219 -5.74 5.47 17.72
CA ILE A 219 -5.26 6.31 16.61
C ILE A 219 -4.45 7.49 17.12
N LYS A 220 -4.90 8.17 18.18
CA LYS A 220 -4.19 9.30 18.78
C LYS A 220 -2.78 8.93 19.25
N ASN A 221 -2.62 7.73 19.82
CA ASN A 221 -1.35 7.25 20.35
C ASN A 221 -0.40 6.77 19.23
N GLU A 222 -0.92 6.07 18.23
CA GLU A 222 -0.13 5.54 17.12
C GLU A 222 -0.82 5.83 15.78
N PRO A 223 -0.27 6.72 14.93
CA PRO A 223 -0.79 6.93 13.59
C PRO A 223 -0.65 5.66 12.75
N PHE A 224 -1.48 5.52 11.71
CA PHE A 224 -1.32 4.43 10.76
C PHE A 224 0.07 4.44 10.13
N LYS A 225 0.81 3.34 10.31
CA LYS A 225 2.09 3.11 9.65
C LYS A 225 1.84 2.58 8.24
N ILE A 226 2.09 3.42 7.24
CA ILE A 226 2.06 3.03 5.84
C ILE A 226 3.44 2.44 5.49
N PRO A 227 3.54 1.23 4.93
CA PRO A 227 4.85 0.61 4.70
C PRO A 227 5.66 1.27 3.57
N GLU A 228 6.96 1.47 3.83
CA GLU A 228 8.02 2.06 2.98
C GLU A 228 7.77 3.50 2.53
N ASP A 229 7.96 4.33 3.55
CA ASP A 229 8.31 5.73 3.64
C ASP A 229 9.65 6.05 2.92
N ASP A 230 9.60 6.76 1.79
CA ASP A 230 10.70 7.59 1.29
C ASP A 230 10.54 9.07 1.67
N GLY A 231 9.69 9.37 2.67
CA GLY A 231 9.66 10.66 3.37
C GLY A 231 9.32 11.87 2.51
N ASN A 232 8.83 11.68 1.29
CA ASN A 232 8.68 12.77 0.31
C ASN A 232 7.34 12.73 -0.45
N ASP A 233 6.30 12.24 0.21
CA ASP A 233 5.07 11.86 -0.44
C ASP A 233 3.95 12.91 -0.26
N LEU A 234 4.14 14.05 -0.94
CA LEU A 234 3.06 14.95 -1.37
C LEU A 234 2.01 14.24 -2.26
N THR A 235 2.28 13.01 -2.69
CA THR A 235 1.36 12.21 -3.50
C THR A 235 0.09 11.83 -2.75
N HIS A 236 0.07 11.90 -1.41
CA HIS A 236 -1.16 11.72 -0.62
C HIS A 236 -2.31 12.65 -1.04
N THR A 237 -2.02 13.76 -1.70
CA THR A 237 -3.00 14.76 -2.16
C THR A 237 -3.47 14.54 -3.60
N PHE A 238 -2.86 13.65 -4.39
CA PHE A 238 -3.13 13.55 -5.84
C PHE A 238 -3.54 12.16 -6.30
N PHE A 239 -3.84 11.24 -5.39
CA PHE A 239 -4.07 9.83 -5.75
C PHE A 239 -5.28 9.59 -6.66
N ASN A 240 -6.20 10.54 -6.78
CA ASN A 240 -7.32 10.45 -7.71
C ASN A 240 -7.87 11.84 -8.02
N PRO A 241 -7.29 12.55 -9.00
CA PRO A 241 -7.82 13.85 -9.34
C PRO A 241 -9.18 13.72 -9.99
N ASP A 242 -10.12 14.56 -9.56
CA ASP A 242 -11.43 14.70 -10.20
C ASP A 242 -11.27 15.02 -11.69
N ARG A 243 -10.16 15.69 -12.05
CA ARG A 243 -9.74 15.95 -13.41
C ARG A 243 -8.27 16.31 -13.49
N GLU A 244 -7.60 15.88 -14.55
CA GLU A 244 -6.27 16.36 -14.93
C GLU A 244 -6.20 16.65 -16.42
N GLY A 245 -5.28 17.53 -16.83
CA GLY A 245 -5.20 17.95 -18.23
C GLY A 245 -4.40 19.23 -18.47
N TRP A 246 -4.09 19.48 -19.73
CA TRP A 246 -3.35 20.68 -20.13
C TRP A 246 -4.27 21.88 -20.34
N LEU A 247 -3.99 22.98 -19.65
CA LEU A 247 -4.68 24.26 -19.86
C LEU A 247 -3.67 25.40 -20.03
N LEU A 248 -4.14 26.49 -20.64
CA LEU A 248 -3.45 27.77 -20.61
C LEU A 248 -4.00 28.61 -19.46
N LYS A 249 -3.12 29.25 -18.69
CA LYS A 249 -3.52 30.20 -17.65
C LYS A 249 -2.90 31.57 -17.85
N LEU A 250 -3.64 32.61 -17.51
CA LEU A 250 -3.14 33.98 -17.49
C LEU A 250 -2.37 34.25 -16.19
N GLY A 251 -1.25 34.98 -16.30
CA GLY A 251 -0.49 35.46 -15.15
C GLY A 251 -1.24 36.55 -14.36
N GLY A 252 -0.84 36.73 -13.10
CA GLY A 252 -1.53 37.62 -12.14
C GLY A 252 -1.12 39.08 -12.38
N ARG A 253 0.03 39.46 -11.84
CA ARG A 253 0.62 40.80 -12.02
C ARG A 253 1.06 41.05 -13.47
N VAL A 254 1.72 40.07 -14.08
CA VAL A 254 2.14 40.13 -15.49
C VAL A 254 1.22 39.23 -16.31
N LYS A 255 0.45 39.82 -17.22
CA LYS A 255 -0.59 39.13 -18.01
C LYS A 255 -0.01 38.34 -19.18
N THR A 256 0.79 37.31 -18.86
CA THR A 256 1.31 36.35 -19.85
C THR A 256 0.58 35.02 -19.76
N TRP A 257 0.31 34.40 -20.91
CA TRP A 257 -0.28 33.08 -20.98
C TRP A 257 0.79 31.99 -20.81
N LYS A 258 0.52 30.99 -19.98
CA LYS A 258 1.42 29.86 -19.72
C LYS A 258 0.65 28.54 -19.80
N ARG A 259 1.22 27.56 -20.49
CA ARG A 259 0.72 26.18 -20.53
C ARG A 259 1.16 25.46 -19.26
N ARG A 260 0.21 24.85 -18.56
CA ARG A 260 0.45 24.12 -17.31
C ARG A 260 -0.39 22.84 -17.28
N TRP A 261 0.16 21.81 -16.65
CA TRP A 261 -0.60 20.60 -16.36
C TRP A 261 -1.42 20.85 -15.11
N PHE A 262 -2.74 20.82 -15.24
CA PHE A 262 -3.65 21.06 -14.13
C PHE A 262 -4.10 19.74 -13.53
N ILE A 263 -4.25 19.73 -12.22
CA ILE A 263 -4.80 18.62 -11.44
C ILE A 263 -5.83 19.22 -10.49
N LEU A 264 -7.07 18.78 -10.58
CA LEU A 264 -8.17 19.14 -9.67
C LEU A 264 -8.38 18.01 -8.68
N THR A 265 -8.25 18.29 -7.38
CA THR A 265 -8.45 17.30 -6.31
C THR A 265 -8.57 18.03 -4.98
N ASP A 266 -9.22 17.42 -3.99
CA ASP A 266 -9.36 17.97 -2.63
C ASP A 266 -9.79 19.45 -2.59
N ASN A 267 -10.78 19.80 -3.43
CA ASN A 267 -11.31 21.16 -3.58
C ASN A 267 -10.24 22.22 -3.90
N CYS A 268 -9.11 21.78 -4.48
CA CYS A 268 -7.99 22.62 -4.86
C CYS A 268 -7.63 22.36 -6.32
N LEU A 269 -7.24 23.43 -7.00
CA LEU A 269 -6.74 23.37 -8.37
C LEU A 269 -5.23 23.62 -8.37
N TYR A 270 -4.49 22.56 -8.68
CA TYR A 270 -3.05 22.55 -8.73
C TYR A 270 -2.58 22.69 -10.16
N TYR A 271 -1.43 23.32 -10.36
CA TYR A 271 -0.84 23.39 -11.69
C TYR A 271 0.68 23.23 -11.66
N PHE A 272 1.18 22.45 -12.61
CA PHE A 272 2.58 22.03 -12.73
C PHE A 272 3.19 22.57 -14.01
N GLU A 273 4.51 22.71 -14.05
CA GLU A 273 5.19 23.07 -15.30
C GLU A 273 5.25 21.87 -16.25
N TYR A 274 5.55 20.70 -15.68
CA TYR A 274 5.61 19.41 -16.38
C TYR A 274 4.79 18.34 -15.64
N THR A 275 4.35 17.30 -16.36
CA THR A 275 3.61 16.17 -15.78
C THR A 275 4.45 15.29 -14.86
N THR A 276 5.77 15.40 -14.94
CA THR A 276 6.75 14.68 -14.13
C THR A 276 7.16 15.44 -12.88
N ASP A 277 6.69 16.68 -12.71
CA ASP A 277 7.04 17.52 -11.56
C ASP A 277 6.43 16.94 -10.29
N LYS A 278 7.24 16.84 -9.23
CA LYS A 278 6.80 16.37 -7.92
C LYS A 278 6.12 17.46 -7.09
N GLU A 279 6.43 18.72 -7.37
CA GLU A 279 5.92 19.88 -6.64
C GLU A 279 5.09 20.79 -7.57
N PRO A 280 3.91 21.26 -7.13
CA PRO A 280 3.10 22.14 -7.94
C PRO A 280 3.77 23.51 -8.09
N ARG A 281 3.64 24.10 -9.28
CA ARG A 281 4.02 25.50 -9.49
C ARG A 281 3.07 26.46 -8.78
N GLY A 282 1.84 26.04 -8.51
CA GLY A 282 0.96 26.75 -7.61
C GLY A 282 -0.32 26.00 -7.30
N ILE A 283 -0.98 26.48 -6.26
CA ILE A 283 -2.14 25.85 -5.63
C ILE A 283 -3.22 26.91 -5.48
N ILE A 284 -4.42 26.61 -5.97
CA ILE A 284 -5.58 27.50 -5.93
C ILE A 284 -6.69 26.77 -5.14
N PRO A 285 -6.84 27.05 -3.84
CA PRO A 285 -8.02 26.64 -3.09
C PRO A 285 -9.29 27.16 -3.78
N LEU A 286 -10.27 26.28 -3.99
CA LEU A 286 -11.53 26.64 -4.66
C LEU A 286 -12.61 27.15 -3.70
N GLU A 287 -12.31 27.18 -2.40
CA GLU A 287 -13.19 27.71 -1.37
C GLU A 287 -13.60 29.16 -1.67
N ASN A 288 -14.91 29.43 -1.62
CA ASN A 288 -15.50 30.76 -1.86
C ASN A 288 -15.24 31.32 -3.26
N LEU A 289 -14.78 30.49 -4.21
CA LEU A 289 -14.69 30.87 -5.60
C LEU A 289 -15.95 30.47 -6.36
N SER A 290 -16.22 31.19 -7.43
CA SER A 290 -17.20 30.83 -8.44
C SER A 290 -16.55 30.86 -9.81
N ILE A 291 -17.23 30.24 -10.77
CA ILE A 291 -16.74 30.11 -12.13
C ILE A 291 -17.71 30.74 -13.12
N ARG A 292 -17.16 31.48 -14.09
CA ARG A 292 -17.92 32.08 -15.20
C ARG A 292 -17.19 31.92 -16.51
N GLU A 293 -17.93 31.90 -17.60
CA GLU A 293 -17.37 31.97 -18.95
C GLU A 293 -16.98 33.42 -19.29
N VAL A 294 -15.91 33.59 -20.07
CA VAL A 294 -15.46 34.91 -20.55
C VAL A 294 -14.93 34.83 -21.98
N GLU A 295 -15.06 35.93 -22.71
CA GLU A 295 -14.40 36.08 -24.01
C GLU A 295 -12.98 36.64 -23.85
N ASP A 296 -12.04 36.13 -24.65
CA ASP A 296 -10.65 36.60 -24.72
C ASP A 296 -10.09 36.36 -26.13
N LYS A 297 -8.87 36.83 -26.41
CA LYS A 297 -8.11 36.46 -27.60
C LYS A 297 -7.77 34.97 -27.63
N LYS A 298 -7.77 34.29 -26.48
CA LYS A 298 -7.66 32.83 -26.38
C LYS A 298 -9.05 32.18 -26.44
N PRO A 299 -9.20 31.05 -27.15
CA PRO A 299 -10.48 30.37 -27.25
C PRO A 299 -10.85 29.73 -25.90
N ASN A 300 -12.13 29.42 -25.74
CA ASN A 300 -12.66 28.56 -24.67
C ASN A 300 -12.24 29.02 -23.27
N CYS A 301 -12.43 30.31 -22.96
CA CYS A 301 -11.97 30.91 -21.72
C CYS A 301 -13.03 30.88 -20.60
N PHE A 302 -12.56 30.65 -19.38
CA PHE A 302 -13.35 30.79 -18.17
C PHE A 302 -12.52 31.43 -17.04
N GLU A 303 -13.20 31.94 -16.02
CA GLU A 303 -12.58 32.59 -14.86
C GLU A 303 -13.01 31.97 -13.56
N LEU A 304 -12.05 31.77 -12.66
CA LEU A 304 -12.29 31.62 -11.22
C LEU A 304 -12.21 33.00 -10.57
N PHE A 305 -13.23 33.37 -9.81
CA PHE A 305 -13.34 34.70 -9.19
C PHE A 305 -14.13 34.63 -7.87
N ILE A 306 -13.99 35.66 -7.04
CA ILE A 306 -14.78 35.85 -5.83
C ILE A 306 -16.06 36.63 -6.20
N PRO A 307 -17.28 36.08 -6.01
CA PRO A 307 -18.53 36.72 -6.43
C PRO A 307 -18.76 38.12 -5.84
N ASP A 308 -18.50 38.24 -4.54
CA ASP A 308 -18.89 39.40 -3.74
C ASP A 308 -17.76 40.42 -3.57
N ASN A 309 -16.57 40.16 -4.13
CA ASN A 309 -15.43 41.06 -4.00
C ASN A 309 -14.44 40.93 -5.18
N LYS A 310 -14.65 41.75 -6.22
CA LYS A 310 -13.88 41.67 -7.47
C LYS A 310 -12.43 42.14 -7.36
N ASP A 311 -12.12 42.97 -6.37
CA ASP A 311 -10.78 43.54 -6.18
C ASP A 311 -9.95 42.76 -5.15
N GLN A 312 -10.58 41.81 -4.45
CA GLN A 312 -9.89 40.96 -3.50
C GLN A 312 -8.99 39.95 -4.21
N VAL A 313 -7.77 39.85 -3.72
CA VAL A 313 -6.81 38.84 -4.16
C VAL A 313 -7.28 37.46 -3.67
N ILE A 314 -7.36 36.52 -4.59
CA ILE A 314 -7.65 35.11 -4.31
C ILE A 314 -6.48 34.54 -3.52
N LYS A 315 -6.79 33.94 -2.36
CA LYS A 315 -5.80 33.27 -1.52
C LYS A 315 -5.30 32.03 -2.25
N ALA A 316 -4.10 32.10 -2.76
CA ALA A 316 -3.42 31.04 -3.50
C ALA A 316 -1.91 31.16 -3.26
N CYS A 317 -1.15 30.11 -3.54
CA CYS A 317 0.31 30.16 -3.49
C CYS A 317 0.93 29.73 -4.82
N LYS A 318 2.16 30.18 -5.07
CA LYS A 318 2.97 29.78 -6.22
C LYS A 318 4.44 29.68 -5.84
N THR A 319 5.19 28.90 -6.60
CA THR A 319 6.65 28.80 -6.47
C THR A 319 7.33 29.70 -7.49
N GLU A 320 8.25 30.56 -7.04
CA GLU A 320 9.07 31.38 -7.93
C GLU A 320 10.25 30.57 -8.50
N ALA A 321 11.01 31.17 -9.44
CA ALA A 321 12.09 30.45 -10.12
C ALA A 321 13.24 30.03 -9.19
N ASP A 322 13.36 30.68 -8.03
CA ASP A 322 14.34 30.39 -6.98
C ASP A 322 13.84 29.34 -5.96
N GLY A 323 12.67 28.74 -6.20
CA GLY A 323 12.07 27.73 -5.31
C GLY A 323 11.28 28.29 -4.13
N ARG A 324 11.21 29.62 -3.96
CA ARG A 324 10.43 30.22 -2.87
C ARG A 324 8.93 30.15 -3.12
N VAL A 325 8.18 29.76 -2.09
CA VAL A 325 6.71 29.82 -2.10
C VAL A 325 6.26 31.22 -1.69
N VAL A 326 5.43 31.84 -2.51
CA VAL A 326 4.85 33.18 -2.29
C VAL A 326 3.35 33.18 -2.55
N GLU A 327 2.65 34.16 -2.00
CA GLU A 327 1.22 34.35 -2.27
C GLU A 327 0.97 34.75 -3.75
N GLY A 328 -0.15 34.26 -4.28
CA GLY A 328 -0.67 34.64 -5.59
C GLY A 328 -1.07 36.11 -5.63
N ASN A 329 -1.01 36.72 -6.82
CA ASN A 329 -1.39 38.13 -7.04
C ASN A 329 -2.58 38.22 -8.00
N HIS A 330 -3.52 37.27 -7.89
CA HIS A 330 -4.64 37.11 -8.82
C HIS A 330 -5.92 37.56 -8.13
N THR A 331 -6.59 38.57 -8.68
CA THR A 331 -8.00 38.88 -8.34
C THR A 331 -8.99 37.96 -9.05
N PHE A 332 -8.54 37.37 -10.16
CA PHE A 332 -9.22 36.29 -10.89
C PHE A 332 -8.19 35.39 -11.55
N TYR A 333 -8.53 34.12 -11.76
CA TYR A 333 -7.75 33.20 -12.60
C TYR A 333 -8.47 32.98 -13.92
N ARG A 334 -7.96 33.59 -14.99
CA ARG A 334 -8.43 33.32 -16.36
C ARG A 334 -7.68 32.13 -16.95
N ILE A 335 -8.46 31.16 -17.46
CA ILE A 335 -7.99 29.87 -17.95
C ILE A 335 -8.61 29.62 -19.32
N SER A 336 -7.87 29.02 -20.24
CA SER A 336 -8.28 28.66 -21.59
C SER A 336 -8.05 27.17 -21.83
N ALA A 337 -9.10 26.50 -22.30
CA ALA A 337 -9.04 25.08 -22.66
C ALA A 337 -8.78 24.89 -24.17
N PRO A 338 -8.15 23.77 -24.58
CA PRO A 338 -7.90 23.49 -26.00
C PRO A 338 -9.17 23.35 -26.84
N THR A 339 -10.23 22.72 -26.30
CA THR A 339 -11.53 22.59 -26.99
C THR A 339 -12.70 23.12 -26.15
N THR A 340 -13.86 23.31 -26.80
CA THR A 340 -15.11 23.68 -26.13
C THR A 340 -15.57 22.59 -25.17
N GLU A 341 -15.44 21.33 -25.60
CA GLU A 341 -15.81 20.16 -24.80
C GLU A 341 -14.95 20.10 -23.53
N GLU A 342 -13.62 20.26 -23.66
CA GLU A 342 -12.72 20.30 -22.50
C GLU A 342 -13.03 21.49 -21.58
N LYS A 343 -13.39 22.66 -22.12
CA LYS A 343 -13.82 23.82 -21.32
C LYS A 343 -15.03 23.47 -20.46
N ASP A 344 -16.08 22.94 -21.08
CA ASP A 344 -17.32 22.60 -20.38
C ASP A 344 -17.09 21.52 -19.33
N GLU A 345 -16.27 20.52 -19.67
CA GLU A 345 -15.81 19.46 -18.79
C GLU A 345 -15.04 19.99 -17.56
N TRP A 346 -14.06 20.87 -17.76
CA TRP A 346 -13.32 21.52 -16.68
C TRP A 346 -14.23 22.39 -15.81
N MET A 347 -15.11 23.18 -16.43
CA MET A 347 -16.04 24.02 -15.71
C MET A 347 -16.99 23.18 -14.85
N ASN A 348 -17.51 22.07 -15.38
CA ASN A 348 -18.39 21.17 -14.65
C ASN A 348 -17.67 20.47 -13.50
N SER A 349 -16.45 19.96 -13.70
CA SER A 349 -15.66 19.36 -12.63
C SER A 349 -15.32 20.36 -11.52
N ILE A 350 -14.95 21.61 -11.88
CA ILE A 350 -14.67 22.65 -10.88
C ILE A 350 -15.95 23.08 -10.15
N LYS A 351 -17.09 23.25 -10.84
CA LYS A 351 -18.38 23.51 -10.18
C LYS A 351 -18.75 22.38 -9.22
N ALA A 352 -18.54 21.13 -9.64
CA ALA A 352 -18.76 19.97 -8.79
C ALA A 352 -17.83 20.01 -7.58
N ALA A 353 -16.53 20.28 -7.74
CA ALA A 353 -15.59 20.39 -6.62
C ALA A 353 -15.88 21.59 -5.70
N ILE A 354 -16.45 22.70 -6.20
CA ILE A 354 -16.92 23.81 -5.36
C ILE A 354 -18.21 23.42 -4.60
N SER A 355 -19.04 22.56 -5.19
CA SER A 355 -20.38 22.19 -4.71
C SER A 355 -20.41 20.90 -3.86
N ARG A 356 -19.46 19.99 -4.07
CA ARG A 356 -19.49 18.60 -3.60
C ARG A 356 -18.12 18.17 -3.10
N ASP A 357 -18.16 17.47 -1.97
CA ASP A 357 -17.25 16.37 -1.66
C ASP A 357 -18.00 15.06 -2.03
N PRO A 358 -17.66 14.40 -3.15
CA PRO A 358 -18.33 13.17 -3.61
C PRO A 358 -18.19 11.98 -2.64
N PHE A 359 -17.13 11.97 -1.83
CA PHE A 359 -16.89 10.96 -0.80
C PHE A 359 -17.84 11.19 0.39
N TYR A 360 -18.04 12.46 0.77
CA TYR A 360 -19.09 12.84 1.71
C TYR A 360 -20.49 12.56 1.18
N GLU A 361 -20.78 12.70 -0.13
CA GLU A 361 -22.08 12.31 -0.69
C GLU A 361 -22.31 10.79 -0.60
N MET A 362 -21.31 9.94 -0.85
CA MET A 362 -21.41 8.50 -0.69
C MET A 362 -21.63 8.12 0.79
N LEU A 363 -20.84 8.70 1.70
CA LEU A 363 -21.01 8.51 3.15
C LEU A 363 -22.36 9.04 3.63
N ALA A 364 -22.81 10.18 3.13
CA ALA A 364 -24.11 10.77 3.44
C ALA A 364 -25.25 9.94 2.88
N ALA A 365 -25.13 9.37 1.67
CA ALA A 365 -26.13 8.48 1.08
C ALA A 365 -26.27 7.18 1.89
N ARG A 366 -25.15 6.57 2.30
CA ARG A 366 -25.17 5.39 3.18
C ARG A 366 -25.67 5.73 4.60
N LYS A 367 -25.24 6.85 5.21
CA LYS A 367 -25.79 7.35 6.48
C LYS A 367 -27.30 7.63 6.37
N LYS A 368 -27.78 8.16 5.24
CA LYS A 368 -29.19 8.42 4.97
C LYS A 368 -29.98 7.11 4.87
N LYS A 369 -29.46 6.09 4.20
CA LYS A 369 -30.04 4.73 4.14
C LYS A 369 -30.20 4.13 5.55
N VAL A 370 -29.14 4.15 6.35
CA VAL A 370 -29.12 3.72 7.76
C VAL A 370 -30.16 4.49 8.59
N SER A 371 -30.24 5.81 8.42
CA SER A 371 -31.22 6.64 9.15
C SER A 371 -32.68 6.46 8.70
N SER A 372 -32.92 6.06 7.45
CA SER A 372 -34.26 5.95 6.85
C SER A 372 -35.03 4.70 7.32
N MET A 373 -34.32 3.70 7.83
CA MET A 373 -34.92 2.51 8.46
C MET A 373 -35.68 2.84 9.77
N LYS A 374 -35.60 4.09 10.28
CA LYS A 374 -36.42 4.58 11.41
C LYS A 374 -37.91 4.78 11.09
N ARG A 375 -38.34 4.73 9.83
CA ARG A 375 -39.70 5.14 9.43
C ARG A 375 -40.67 3.99 9.10
N HIS A 376 -40.29 2.74 9.35
CA HIS A 376 -41.20 1.60 9.22
C HIS A 376 -41.24 0.78 10.49
#